data_AF-A0A5B8V1X7-F1
#
_entry.id   AF-A0A5B8V1X7-F1
#
_cell.length_a   1.000
_cell.length_b   1.000
_cell.length_c   1.000
_cell.angle_alpha   90.00
_cell.angle_beta   90.00
_cell.angle_gamma   90.00
#
_symmetry.space_group_name_H-M   'P 1'
#
loop_
_entity.id
_entity.type
_entity.pdbx_description
1 polymer ?
#
loop_
_entity_poly.entity_id
_entity_poly.type
_entity_poly.pdbx_seq_one_letter_code
_entity_poly.pdbx_strand_id
1 'polypeptide(L)'
;MPVMDTFVTVLTVQYPQQLWIIRGKLESEGIECFIKDELTVQAYNLYSNAVGGVKLQVQRQDVAKAVEILTELGYIRDEPIKPNLLTIIEKKKASISFLKKINVVRGIVIVVLLFITLLTTALYFILRPSLSDLLIQNSWCVDRIDYMGKPIGPKTVITGTGIYISMTNINGEADCLEKMALDNSVNHIITLPGINSNSIFGTWESIDNESIVISTHTLKNIFAGRYEGNISGEQLTLKSKTTIIYAHRDNYRIIYPF
;
A
#
# COMPACT_ATOMS: atom_id res chain seq x y z
N MET A 1 -17.41 39.40 51.17
CA MET A 1 -17.66 37.96 50.88
C MET A 1 -17.75 37.84 49.36
N PRO A 2 -16.94 37.04 48.65
CA PRO A 2 -17.12 36.91 47.21
C PRO A 2 -18.13 35.78 46.94
N VAL A 3 -19.18 36.08 46.18
CA VAL A 3 -20.10 35.09 45.61
C VAL A 3 -19.41 34.50 44.37
N MET A 4 -19.38 33.18 44.25
CA MET A 4 -18.88 32.50 43.05
C MET A 4 -19.98 32.53 41.99
N ASP A 5 -19.91 33.47 41.05
CA ASP A 5 -20.81 33.57 39.88
C ASP A 5 -20.58 32.37 38.96
N THR A 6 -21.30 31.28 39.22
CA THR A 6 -21.19 30.04 38.45
C THR A 6 -22.30 30.01 37.41
N PHE A 7 -21.96 30.26 36.14
CA PHE A 7 -22.92 30.15 35.04
C PHE A 7 -23.12 28.70 34.61
N VAL A 8 -24.37 28.30 34.38
CA VAL A 8 -24.78 26.95 34.00
C VAL A 8 -25.52 26.99 32.67
N THR A 9 -25.20 26.08 31.75
CA THR A 9 -25.88 25.96 30.46
C THR A 9 -27.26 25.33 30.64
N VAL A 10 -28.31 26.03 30.17
CA VAL A 10 -29.71 25.58 30.27
C VAL A 10 -30.32 25.20 28.92
N LEU A 11 -29.75 25.68 27.81
CA LEU A 11 -30.19 25.33 26.46
C LEU A 11 -29.00 25.37 25.49
N THR A 12 -28.95 24.42 24.56
CA THR A 12 -27.96 24.40 23.47
C THR A 12 -28.69 24.28 22.15
N VAL A 13 -28.39 25.16 21.20
CA VAL A 13 -29.01 25.17 19.87
C VAL A 13 -27.94 25.27 18.79
N GLN A 14 -28.30 24.92 17.57
CA GLN A 14 -27.36 24.93 16.45
C GLN A 14 -27.13 26.32 15.87
N TYR A 15 -28.09 27.23 16.02
CA TYR A 15 -28.09 28.54 15.39
C TYR A 15 -28.29 29.66 16.43
N PRO A 16 -27.42 30.67 16.49
CA PRO A 16 -27.47 31.72 17.52
C PRO A 16 -28.76 32.54 17.49
N GLN A 17 -29.39 32.68 16.33
CA GLN A 17 -30.64 33.44 16.14
C GLN A 17 -31.78 32.91 17.02
N GLN A 18 -31.79 31.60 17.31
CA GLN A 18 -32.80 30.97 18.16
C GLN A 18 -32.64 31.41 19.64
N LEU A 19 -31.43 31.72 20.08
CA LEU A 19 -31.17 32.13 21.47
C LEU A 19 -31.45 33.61 21.72
N TRP A 20 -31.41 34.47 20.70
CA TRP A 20 -31.67 35.90 20.88
C TRP A 20 -33.08 36.18 21.39
N ILE A 21 -34.07 35.47 20.85
CA ILE A 21 -35.47 35.60 21.27
C ILE A 21 -35.65 35.10 22.70
N ILE A 22 -35.00 33.96 23.02
CA ILE A 22 -35.07 33.33 24.34
C ILE A 22 -34.38 34.19 25.41
N ARG A 23 -33.21 34.76 25.07
CA ARG A 23 -32.46 35.69 25.91
C ARG A 23 -33.31 36.90 26.27
N GLY A 24 -33.93 37.55 25.27
CA GLY A 24 -34.80 38.71 25.52
C GLY A 24 -35.95 38.39 26.48
N LYS A 25 -36.52 37.18 26.39
CA LYS A 25 -37.58 36.73 27.31
C LYS A 25 -37.04 36.50 28.73
N LEU A 26 -35.92 35.80 28.90
CA LEU A 26 -35.33 35.57 30.23
C LEU A 26 -34.90 36.89 30.89
N GLU A 27 -34.28 37.80 30.14
CA GLU A 27 -33.89 39.12 30.64
C GLU A 27 -35.11 39.96 31.07
N SER A 28 -36.23 39.86 30.35
CA SER A 28 -37.50 40.53 30.74
C SER A 28 -38.10 40.00 32.06
N GLU A 29 -37.77 38.78 32.45
CA GLU A 29 -38.17 38.14 33.71
C GLU A 29 -37.14 38.35 34.84
N GLY A 30 -36.16 39.24 34.60
CA GLY A 30 -35.09 39.58 35.53
C GLY A 30 -33.96 38.54 35.64
N ILE A 31 -33.86 37.61 34.68
CA ILE A 31 -32.83 36.56 34.68
C ILE A 31 -31.65 37.01 33.81
N GLU A 32 -30.48 37.17 34.42
CA GLU A 32 -29.24 37.44 33.69
C GLU A 32 -28.80 36.19 32.91
N CYS A 33 -28.57 36.34 31.62
CA CYS A 33 -28.15 35.24 30.76
C CYS A 33 -27.06 35.64 29.76
N PHE A 34 -26.22 34.67 29.43
CA PHE A 34 -25.10 34.82 28.52
C PHE A 34 -25.16 33.77 27.41
N ILE A 35 -24.92 34.19 26.17
CA ILE A 35 -24.82 33.29 25.03
C ILE A 35 -23.35 33.00 24.77
N LYS A 36 -22.93 31.78 25.12
CA LYS A 36 -21.58 31.31 24.88
C LYS A 36 -21.45 30.75 23.46
N ASP A 37 -20.29 30.98 22.86
CA ASP A 37 -19.90 30.53 21.51
C ASP A 37 -20.66 31.23 20.35
N GLU A 38 -21.37 32.34 20.63
CA GLU A 38 -22.16 33.10 19.64
C GLU A 38 -21.32 33.68 18.51
N LEU A 39 -20.29 34.45 18.85
CA LEU A 39 -19.42 35.15 17.89
C LEU A 39 -18.65 34.16 17.00
N THR A 40 -18.26 33.01 17.56
CA THR A 40 -17.55 31.96 16.83
C THR A 40 -18.43 31.31 15.77
N VAL A 41 -19.70 31.04 16.09
CA VAL A 41 -20.65 30.47 15.13
C VAL A 41 -21.12 31.51 14.10
N GLN A 42 -21.26 32.78 14.46
CA GLN A 42 -21.57 33.85 13.51
C GLN A 42 -20.45 34.11 12.50
N ALA A 43 -19.20 34.13 12.96
CA ALA A 43 -18.04 34.29 12.08
C ALA A 43 -17.84 33.08 11.17
N TYR A 44 -18.20 31.87 11.66
CA TYR A 44 -18.00 30.63 10.94
C TYR A 44 -19.21 29.68 11.08
N ASN A 45 -20.25 29.92 10.27
CA ASN A 45 -21.53 29.19 10.33
C ASN A 45 -21.40 27.65 10.27
N LEU A 46 -20.36 27.10 9.61
CA LEU A 46 -20.12 25.65 9.52
C LEU A 46 -19.51 25.02 10.79
N TYR A 47 -19.09 25.83 11.76
CA TYR A 47 -18.36 25.36 12.95
C TYR A 47 -19.26 25.03 14.16
N SER A 48 -20.58 25.24 14.08
CA SER A 48 -21.51 24.92 15.17
C SER A 48 -21.41 23.46 15.63
N ASN A 49 -21.18 22.52 14.70
CA ASN A 49 -20.99 21.10 15.00
C ASN A 49 -19.65 20.81 15.70
N ALA A 50 -18.59 21.57 15.39
CA ALA A 50 -17.27 21.38 15.98
C ALA A 50 -17.18 21.92 17.43
N VAL A 51 -17.98 22.94 17.76
CA VAL A 51 -18.03 23.56 19.11
C VAL A 51 -19.16 23.02 20.01
N GLY A 52 -20.00 22.13 19.46
CA GLY A 52 -21.11 21.50 20.18
C GLY A 52 -22.32 22.42 20.37
N GLY A 53 -22.58 23.32 19.42
CA GLY A 53 -23.69 24.27 19.42
C GLY A 53 -23.43 25.55 20.23
N VAL A 54 -24.33 26.52 20.07
CA VAL A 54 -24.38 27.78 20.81
C VAL A 54 -25.15 27.56 22.11
N LYS A 55 -24.60 28.02 23.24
CA LYS A 55 -25.07 27.64 24.58
C LYS A 55 -25.62 28.86 25.32
N LEU A 56 -26.85 28.77 25.79
CA LEU A 56 -27.46 29.76 26.69
C LEU A 56 -27.11 29.39 28.13
N GLN A 57 -26.51 30.32 28.86
CA GLN A 57 -26.09 30.15 30.24
C GLN A 57 -26.79 31.15 31.14
N VAL A 58 -27.17 30.72 32.34
CA VAL A 58 -27.76 31.57 33.39
C VAL A 58 -26.99 31.38 34.69
N GLN A 59 -27.13 32.31 35.63
CA GLN A 59 -26.57 32.10 36.96
C GLN A 59 -27.18 30.86 37.61
N ARG A 60 -26.38 30.12 38.39
CA ARG A 60 -26.81 28.87 39.04
C ARG A 60 -28.10 29.02 39.86
N GLN A 61 -28.31 30.16 40.49
CA GLN A 61 -29.50 30.45 41.29
C GLN A 61 -30.78 30.56 40.45
N ASP A 62 -30.66 30.96 39.18
CA ASP A 62 -31.78 31.21 38.28
C ASP A 62 -32.08 30.03 37.34
N VAL A 63 -31.32 28.93 37.44
CA VAL A 63 -31.48 27.74 36.61
C VAL A 63 -32.89 27.18 36.66
N ALA A 64 -33.48 27.05 37.85
CA ALA A 64 -34.82 26.47 38.01
C ALA A 64 -35.88 27.32 37.29
N LYS A 65 -35.85 28.63 37.50
CA LYS A 65 -36.77 29.59 36.87
C LYS A 65 -36.57 29.65 35.35
N ALA A 66 -35.32 29.62 34.89
CA ALA A 66 -35.00 29.61 33.48
C ALA A 66 -35.50 28.33 32.79
N VAL A 67 -35.32 27.16 33.40
CA VAL A 67 -35.81 25.87 32.86
C VAL A 67 -37.33 25.84 32.79
N GLU A 68 -38.02 26.37 33.80
CA GLU A 68 -39.49 26.49 33.81
C GLU A 68 -39.99 27.31 32.62
N ILE A 69 -39.47 28.53 32.44
CA ILE A 69 -39.81 29.41 31.31
C ILE A 69 -39.50 28.74 29.96
N LEU A 70 -38.35 28.06 29.85
CA LEU A 70 -37.96 27.37 28.62
C LEU A 70 -38.85 26.17 28.30
N THR A 71 -39.40 25.51 29.32
CA THR A 71 -40.34 24.39 29.19
C THR A 71 -41.72 24.91 28.78
N GLU A 72 -42.20 26.00 29.37
CA GLU A 72 -43.45 26.67 28.97
C GLU A 72 -43.42 27.13 27.52
N LEU A 73 -42.27 27.64 27.05
CA LEU A 73 -42.06 28.05 25.67
C LEU A 73 -41.84 26.87 24.70
N GLY A 74 -41.77 25.63 25.21
CA GLY A 74 -41.63 24.40 24.43
C GLY A 74 -40.23 24.15 23.85
N TYR A 75 -39.19 24.84 24.34
CA TYR A 75 -37.79 24.64 23.93
C TYR A 75 -37.14 23.45 24.64
N ILE A 76 -37.56 23.16 25.86
CA ILE A 76 -37.19 21.95 26.59
C ILE A 76 -38.40 21.03 26.55
N ARG A 77 -38.24 19.86 25.92
CA ARG A 77 -39.23 18.78 25.95
C ARG A 77 -38.66 17.67 26.82
N ASP A 78 -39.47 17.12 27.71
CA ASP A 78 -39.15 15.92 28.49
C ASP A 78 -39.07 14.69 27.57
N GLU A 79 -38.05 14.62 26.70
CA GLU A 79 -37.79 13.44 25.91
C GLU A 79 -36.75 12.57 26.64
N PRO A 80 -37.09 11.32 27.01
CA PRO A 80 -36.14 10.43 27.66
C PRO A 80 -34.97 10.19 26.71
N ILE A 81 -33.76 10.37 27.24
CA ILE A 81 -32.48 10.18 26.55
C ILE A 81 -32.48 8.83 25.83
N LYS A 82 -32.76 8.81 24.52
CA LYS A 82 -32.61 7.60 23.71
C LYS A 82 -31.12 7.30 23.59
N PRO A 83 -30.67 6.07 23.93
CA PRO A 83 -29.26 5.73 23.92
C PRO A 83 -28.75 5.74 22.47
N ASN A 84 -28.14 6.85 22.07
CA ASN A 84 -27.37 6.92 20.85
C ASN A 84 -26.07 6.11 21.00
N LEU A 85 -25.57 5.69 19.85
CA LEU A 85 -24.40 4.84 19.57
C LEU A 85 -23.15 5.13 20.44
N LEU A 86 -23.05 6.35 21.00
CA LEU A 86 -22.07 6.76 22.01
C LEU A 86 -22.06 5.84 23.25
N THR A 87 -23.22 5.37 23.72
CA THR A 87 -23.32 4.47 24.88
C THR A 87 -22.74 3.07 24.60
N ILE A 88 -22.84 2.61 23.35
CA ILE A 88 -22.24 1.36 22.90
C ILE A 88 -20.70 1.51 22.84
N ILE A 89 -20.21 2.68 22.42
CA ILE A 89 -18.78 3.01 22.40
C ILE A 89 -18.22 3.10 23.83
N GLU A 90 -18.97 3.64 24.80
CA GLU A 90 -18.55 3.66 26.21
C GLU A 90 -18.38 2.25 26.78
N LYS A 91 -19.30 1.32 26.46
CA LYS A 91 -19.19 -0.09 26.89
C LYS A 91 -17.98 -0.80 26.26
N LYS A 92 -17.60 -0.46 25.03
CA LYS A 92 -16.46 -1.08 24.32
C LYS A 92 -15.10 -0.49 24.70
N LYS A 93 -15.04 0.70 25.31
CA LYS A 93 -13.82 1.35 25.83
C LYS A 93 -13.18 0.58 27.01
N ALA A 94 -13.83 -0.46 27.53
CA ALA A 94 -13.28 -1.33 28.56
C ALA A 94 -12.40 -2.48 28.02
N SER A 95 -12.53 -2.85 26.73
CA SER A 95 -11.87 -4.05 26.19
C SER A 95 -10.41 -3.84 25.75
N ILE A 96 -9.92 -2.60 25.63
CA ILE A 96 -8.54 -2.33 25.22
C ILE A 96 -7.83 -1.57 26.34
N SER A 97 -7.57 -2.29 27.44
CA SER A 97 -6.84 -1.78 28.61
C SER A 97 -5.42 -1.30 28.28
N PHE A 98 -4.81 -1.85 27.22
CA PHE A 98 -3.43 -1.56 26.83
C PHE A 98 -3.22 -0.14 26.26
N LEU A 99 -4.25 0.46 25.64
CA LEU A 99 -4.12 1.80 25.01
C LEU A 99 -4.41 2.96 25.97
N LYS A 100 -4.98 2.72 27.16
CA LYS A 100 -5.35 3.79 28.11
C LYS A 100 -4.14 4.45 28.80
N LYS A 101 -2.97 3.81 28.79
CA LYS A 101 -1.78 4.26 29.52
C LYS A 101 -0.78 5.03 28.65
N ILE A 102 -1.12 5.26 27.38
CA ILE A 102 -0.27 5.92 26.41
C ILE A 102 -0.77 7.36 26.24
N ASN A 103 0.13 8.35 26.41
CA ASN A 103 -0.16 9.74 26.07
C ASN A 103 -0.67 9.80 24.62
N VAL A 104 -1.75 10.55 24.36
CA VAL A 104 -2.40 10.61 23.03
C VAL A 104 -1.36 10.82 21.91
N VAL A 105 -0.37 11.67 22.14
CA VAL A 105 0.78 11.91 21.24
C VAL A 105 1.56 10.62 20.92
N ARG A 106 1.92 9.84 21.94
CA ARG A 106 2.66 8.58 21.76
C ARG A 106 1.79 7.52 21.06
N GLY A 107 0.47 7.55 21.24
CA GLY A 107 -0.47 6.69 20.52
C GLY A 107 -0.51 6.99 19.02
N ILE A 108 -0.56 8.27 18.66
CA ILE A 108 -0.50 8.73 17.26
C ILE A 108 0.82 8.29 16.62
N VAL A 109 1.95 8.46 17.30
CA VAL A 109 3.26 8.05 16.79
C VAL A 109 3.29 6.54 16.48
N ILE A 110 2.75 5.69 17.36
CA ILE A 110 2.70 4.25 17.12
C ILE A 110 1.84 3.92 15.89
N VAL A 111 0.69 4.56 15.74
CA VAL A 111 -0.20 4.34 14.57
C VAL A 111 0.48 4.76 13.27
N VAL A 112 1.15 5.92 13.27
CA VAL A 112 1.91 6.40 12.10
C VAL A 112 3.04 5.44 11.75
N LEU A 113 3.80 4.95 12.74
CA LEU A 113 4.84 3.96 12.51
C LEU A 113 4.28 2.67 11.91
N LEU A 114 3.18 2.15 12.47
CA LEU A 114 2.51 0.96 11.93
C LEU A 114 2.05 1.19 10.48
N PHE A 115 1.48 2.36 10.18
CA PHE A 115 1.08 2.72 8.82
C PHE A 115 2.28 2.80 7.86
N ILE A 116 3.39 3.40 8.28
CA ILE A 116 4.63 3.44 7.49
C ILE A 116 5.14 2.02 7.24
N THR A 117 5.19 1.16 8.26
CA THR A 117 5.62 -0.24 8.07
C THR A 117 4.72 -0.97 7.08
N LEU A 118 3.39 -0.84 7.22
CA LEU A 118 2.42 -1.42 6.29
C LEU A 118 2.65 -0.91 4.86
N LEU A 119 2.82 0.40 4.69
CA LEU A 119 3.05 1.02 3.39
C LEU A 119 4.35 0.52 2.75
N THR A 120 5.45 0.46 3.53
CA THR A 120 6.74 -0.03 3.03
C THR A 120 6.69 -1.50 2.62
N THR A 121 5.99 -2.35 3.38
CA THR A 121 5.79 -3.76 3.02
C THR A 121 4.96 -3.91 1.75
N ALA A 122 3.87 -3.16 1.61
CA ALA A 122 3.05 -3.17 0.41
C ALA A 122 3.85 -2.72 -0.83
N LEU A 123 4.64 -1.65 -0.67
CA LEU A 123 5.49 -1.14 -1.75
C LEU A 123 6.57 -2.15 -2.15
N TYR A 124 7.18 -2.85 -1.19
CA TYR A 124 8.15 -3.90 -1.46
C TYR A 124 7.57 -5.02 -2.33
N PHE A 125 6.32 -5.45 -2.06
CA PHE A 125 5.65 -6.46 -2.88
C PHE A 125 5.35 -5.96 -4.30
N ILE A 126 5.03 -4.68 -4.49
CA ILE A 126 4.70 -4.10 -5.80
C ILE A 126 5.95 -3.88 -6.67
N LEU A 127 7.07 -3.48 -6.06
CA LEU A 127 8.32 -3.17 -6.79
C LEU A 127 9.19 -4.39 -7.09
N ARG A 128 8.81 -5.59 -6.65
CA ARG A 128 9.58 -6.80 -6.94
C ARG A 128 9.58 -7.05 -8.45
N PRO A 129 10.75 -7.05 -9.13
CA PRO A 129 10.82 -7.28 -10.57
C PRO A 129 10.29 -8.67 -10.91
N SER A 130 9.62 -8.78 -12.06
CA SER A 130 9.15 -10.08 -12.55
C SER A 130 10.30 -10.93 -13.09
N LEU A 131 10.12 -12.24 -13.17
CA LEU A 131 11.07 -13.15 -13.78
C LEU A 131 11.39 -12.71 -15.22
N SER A 132 10.37 -12.36 -16.01
CA SER A 132 10.57 -11.87 -17.38
C SER A 132 11.45 -10.63 -17.43
N ASP A 133 11.26 -9.66 -16.53
CA ASP A 133 12.09 -8.45 -16.48
C ASP A 133 13.55 -8.80 -16.19
N LEU A 134 13.80 -9.70 -15.23
CA LEU A 134 15.15 -10.14 -14.87
C LEU A 134 15.81 -10.94 -16.01
N LEU A 135 15.03 -11.72 -16.75
CA LEU A 135 15.51 -12.49 -17.90
C LEU A 135 15.84 -11.61 -19.10
N ILE A 136 15.06 -10.55 -19.36
CA ILE A 136 15.30 -9.60 -20.47
C ILE A 136 16.50 -8.70 -20.16
N GLN A 137 16.64 -8.24 -18.91
CA GLN A 137 17.69 -7.30 -18.52
C GLN A 137 19.09 -7.91 -18.62
N ASN A 138 19.20 -9.24 -18.59
CA ASN A 138 20.47 -9.95 -18.51
C ASN A 138 20.63 -10.95 -19.65
N SER A 139 21.85 -11.13 -20.11
CA SER A 139 22.24 -12.32 -20.89
C SER A 139 22.60 -13.45 -19.94
N TRP A 140 22.26 -14.69 -20.31
CA TRP A 140 22.50 -15.86 -19.47
C TRP A 140 23.37 -16.86 -20.21
N CYS A 141 24.44 -17.32 -19.57
CA CYS A 141 25.26 -18.39 -20.06
C CYS A 141 24.74 -19.72 -19.53
N VAL A 142 24.31 -20.62 -20.42
CA VAL A 142 23.74 -21.91 -20.01
C VAL A 142 24.87 -22.88 -19.68
N ASP A 143 24.87 -23.37 -18.45
CA ASP A 143 25.88 -24.28 -17.92
C ASP A 143 25.50 -25.74 -18.13
N ARG A 144 24.21 -26.05 -17.92
CA ARG A 144 23.70 -27.42 -17.99
C ARG A 144 22.23 -27.46 -18.36
N ILE A 145 21.85 -28.44 -19.18
CA ILE A 145 20.48 -28.78 -19.51
C ILE A 145 20.24 -30.24 -19.14
N ASP A 146 19.31 -30.45 -18.22
CA ASP A 146 18.85 -31.78 -17.82
C ASP A 146 17.47 -32.04 -18.44
N TYR A 147 17.33 -33.13 -19.20
CA TYR A 147 16.07 -33.58 -19.78
C TYR A 147 15.70 -34.95 -19.24
N MET A 148 14.49 -35.07 -18.69
CA MET A 148 14.00 -36.27 -18.00
C MET A 148 15.00 -36.78 -16.94
N GLY A 149 15.65 -35.86 -16.22
CA GLY A 149 16.62 -36.16 -15.17
C GLY A 149 18.01 -36.57 -15.66
N LYS A 150 18.31 -36.45 -16.96
CA LYS A 150 19.64 -36.73 -17.52
C LYS A 150 20.27 -35.49 -18.16
N PRO A 151 21.56 -35.22 -17.94
CA PRO A 151 22.25 -34.12 -18.60
C PRO A 151 22.40 -34.41 -20.09
N ILE A 152 22.01 -33.46 -20.94
CA ILE A 152 22.04 -33.61 -22.40
C ILE A 152 22.83 -32.50 -23.11
N GLY A 153 23.23 -31.45 -22.40
CA GLY A 153 23.93 -30.31 -22.98
C GLY A 153 24.09 -29.16 -21.97
N PRO A 154 24.32 -27.93 -22.43
CA PRO A 154 24.29 -27.50 -23.84
C PRO A 154 25.50 -27.99 -24.65
N LYS A 155 25.33 -28.09 -25.97
CA LYS A 155 26.42 -28.39 -26.92
C LYS A 155 26.04 -27.87 -28.30
N THR A 156 26.19 -26.57 -28.49
CA THR A 156 25.93 -25.91 -29.76
C THR A 156 27.01 -26.30 -30.76
N VAL A 157 26.61 -26.89 -31.89
CA VAL A 157 27.48 -27.16 -33.03
C VAL A 157 27.27 -26.03 -34.00
N ILE A 158 28.33 -25.31 -34.34
CA ILE A 158 28.23 -24.21 -35.28
C ILE A 158 28.64 -24.70 -36.66
N THR A 159 27.65 -24.98 -37.52
CA THR A 159 27.92 -25.44 -38.88
C THR A 159 28.16 -24.26 -39.81
N GLY A 160 29.42 -23.87 -40.01
CA GLY A 160 29.82 -22.87 -41.00
C GLY A 160 31.35 -22.73 -41.10
N THR A 161 31.88 -22.33 -42.26
CA THR A 161 33.32 -22.03 -42.48
C THR A 161 33.74 -20.68 -41.87
N GLY A 162 32.98 -20.16 -40.91
CA GLY A 162 33.25 -18.89 -40.25
C GLY A 162 34.32 -19.05 -39.18
N ILE A 163 35.26 -18.11 -39.13
CA ILE A 163 36.24 -18.02 -38.05
C ILE A 163 35.52 -17.45 -36.83
N TYR A 164 35.41 -18.25 -35.76
CA TYR A 164 34.93 -17.78 -34.46
C TYR A 164 36.11 -17.25 -33.66
N ILE A 165 36.14 -15.93 -33.47
CA ILE A 165 37.12 -15.28 -32.60
C ILE A 165 36.50 -15.29 -31.20
N SER A 166 36.94 -16.20 -30.34
CA SER A 166 36.68 -16.10 -28.91
C SER A 166 37.61 -15.03 -28.35
N MET A 167 37.03 -13.95 -27.89
CA MET A 167 37.74 -12.88 -27.21
C MET A 167 37.63 -13.10 -25.71
N THR A 168 38.74 -12.97 -25.00
CA THR A 168 38.76 -12.87 -23.55
C THR A 168 38.90 -11.40 -23.15
N ASN A 169 38.16 -10.96 -22.15
CA ASN A 169 38.29 -9.60 -21.64
C ASN A 169 39.61 -9.45 -20.85
N ILE A 170 39.88 -8.24 -20.34
CA ILE A 170 41.08 -7.94 -19.55
C ILE A 170 41.19 -8.76 -18.25
N ASN A 171 40.09 -9.35 -17.79
CA ASN A 171 40.04 -10.21 -16.60
C ASN A 171 40.24 -11.70 -16.96
N GLY A 172 40.41 -12.04 -18.24
CA GLY A 172 40.55 -13.41 -18.73
C GLY A 172 39.21 -14.16 -18.87
N GLU A 173 38.07 -13.47 -18.78
CA GLU A 173 36.75 -14.08 -18.99
C GLU A 173 36.47 -14.16 -20.50
N ALA A 174 36.09 -15.35 -20.97
CA ALA A 174 35.76 -15.59 -22.37
C ALA A 174 34.28 -15.31 -22.67
N ASP A 175 33.99 -14.95 -23.92
CA ASP A 175 32.61 -14.81 -24.41
C ASP A 175 31.83 -16.13 -24.26
N CYS A 176 30.59 -16.04 -23.77
CA CYS A 176 29.74 -17.21 -23.56
C CYS A 176 29.21 -17.74 -24.89
N LEU A 177 29.66 -18.94 -25.29
CA LEU A 177 29.18 -19.61 -26.49
C LEU A 177 27.75 -20.14 -26.34
N GLU A 178 27.39 -20.64 -25.15
CA GLU A 178 26.10 -21.28 -24.88
C GLU A 178 25.08 -20.26 -24.34
N LYS A 179 24.91 -19.19 -25.11
CA LYS A 179 24.12 -18.02 -24.69
C LYS A 179 22.62 -18.26 -24.80
N MET A 180 21.91 -17.88 -23.76
CA MET A 180 20.47 -17.72 -23.71
C MET A 180 20.12 -16.26 -23.46
N ALA A 181 19.25 -15.71 -24.30
CA ALA A 181 18.79 -14.33 -24.17
C ALA A 181 17.33 -14.22 -24.60
N LEU A 182 16.58 -13.40 -23.88
CA LEU A 182 15.20 -13.05 -24.21
C LEU A 182 15.20 -11.62 -24.73
N ASP A 183 14.59 -11.41 -25.89
CA ASP A 183 14.35 -10.11 -26.45
C ASP A 183 12.87 -9.72 -26.24
N ASN A 184 12.65 -8.47 -25.83
CA ASN A 184 11.32 -7.89 -25.65
C ASN A 184 10.86 -7.09 -26.89
N SER A 185 11.49 -7.31 -28.05
CA SER A 185 11.00 -6.83 -29.34
C SER A 185 9.60 -7.38 -29.63
N VAL A 186 8.93 -6.80 -30.63
CA VAL A 186 7.54 -7.13 -31.04
C VAL A 186 7.28 -8.63 -31.20
N ASN A 187 8.33 -9.41 -31.51
CA ASN A 187 8.23 -10.84 -31.77
C ASN A 187 8.55 -11.72 -30.54
N HIS A 188 8.86 -11.14 -29.38
CA HIS A 188 9.24 -11.83 -28.13
C HIS A 188 10.15 -13.03 -28.37
N ILE A 189 11.31 -12.79 -28.98
CA ILE A 189 12.21 -13.85 -29.42
C ILE A 189 13.04 -14.34 -28.24
N ILE A 190 13.20 -15.65 -28.12
CA ILE A 190 14.18 -16.27 -27.23
C ILE A 190 15.22 -17.02 -28.06
N THR A 191 16.48 -16.80 -27.73
CA THR A 191 17.61 -17.59 -28.26
C THR A 191 18.05 -18.57 -27.19
N LEU A 192 18.21 -19.84 -27.57
CA LEU A 192 18.65 -20.92 -26.71
C LEU A 192 19.86 -21.63 -27.34
N PRO A 193 20.74 -22.22 -26.52
CA PRO A 193 21.79 -23.08 -27.03
C PRO A 193 21.23 -24.34 -27.70
N GLY A 194 21.99 -24.90 -28.63
CA GLY A 194 21.72 -26.18 -29.26
C GLY A 194 22.09 -27.38 -28.39
N ILE A 195 21.61 -28.56 -28.80
CA ILE A 195 21.99 -29.84 -28.22
C ILE A 195 22.51 -30.74 -29.34
N ASN A 196 23.83 -30.75 -29.52
CA ASN A 196 24.50 -31.30 -30.70
C ASN A 196 23.92 -30.74 -32.01
N SER A 197 23.51 -29.47 -31.99
CA SER A 197 22.83 -28.76 -33.09
C SER A 197 23.22 -27.28 -33.11
N ASN A 198 22.86 -26.54 -34.16
CA ASN A 198 22.89 -25.08 -34.14
C ASN A 198 22.01 -24.52 -33.00
N SER A 199 22.22 -23.24 -32.66
CA SER A 199 21.37 -22.50 -31.71
C SER A 199 19.91 -22.53 -32.13
N ILE A 200 19.03 -22.47 -31.14
CA ILE A 200 17.59 -22.63 -31.30
C ILE A 200 16.93 -21.28 -31.09
N PHE A 201 16.06 -20.94 -32.03
CA PHE A 201 15.23 -19.75 -31.94
C PHE A 201 13.79 -20.15 -31.63
N GLY A 202 13.15 -19.36 -30.78
CA GLY A 202 11.76 -19.53 -30.41
C GLY A 202 11.13 -18.22 -30.02
N THR A 203 9.91 -18.30 -29.52
CA THR A 203 9.22 -17.20 -28.87
C THR A 203 9.01 -17.49 -27.40
N TRP A 204 8.81 -16.45 -26.61
CA TRP A 204 8.47 -16.57 -25.19
C TRP A 204 7.29 -15.68 -24.83
N GLU A 205 6.54 -16.08 -23.80
CA GLU A 205 5.44 -15.29 -23.25
C GLU A 205 5.48 -15.35 -21.72
N SER A 206 5.23 -14.21 -21.07
CA SER A 206 5.10 -14.16 -19.61
C SER A 206 3.69 -14.58 -19.20
N ILE A 207 3.55 -15.52 -18.27
CA ILE A 207 2.25 -15.94 -17.73
C ILE A 207 1.94 -15.17 -16.44
N ASP A 208 2.94 -15.08 -15.58
CA ASP A 208 2.89 -14.43 -14.28
C ASP A 208 4.30 -13.96 -13.90
N ASN A 209 4.45 -13.39 -12.71
CA ASN A 209 5.72 -12.81 -12.26
C ASN A 209 6.83 -13.85 -12.04
N GLU A 210 6.54 -15.16 -12.08
CA GLU A 210 7.50 -16.23 -11.72
C GLU A 210 7.65 -17.29 -12.81
N SER A 211 6.93 -17.17 -13.94
CA SER A 211 6.94 -18.19 -14.99
C SER A 211 6.74 -17.64 -16.40
N ILE A 212 7.35 -18.35 -17.35
CA ILE A 212 7.29 -18.05 -18.78
C ILE A 212 6.88 -19.30 -19.57
N VAL A 213 6.32 -19.11 -20.76
CA VAL A 213 6.16 -20.16 -21.77
C VAL A 213 7.23 -19.95 -22.83
N ILE A 214 7.93 -21.03 -23.18
CA ILE A 214 8.84 -21.07 -24.31
C ILE A 214 8.18 -21.88 -25.43
N SER A 215 8.25 -21.37 -26.65
CA SER A 215 7.78 -22.03 -27.87
C SER A 215 8.89 -22.10 -28.90
N THR A 216 9.35 -23.30 -29.25
CA THR A 216 10.40 -23.49 -30.26
C THR A 216 9.90 -24.30 -31.46
N HIS A 217 10.44 -24.01 -32.65
CA HIS A 217 10.19 -24.81 -33.84
C HIS A 217 11.04 -26.09 -33.86
N THR A 218 12.26 -26.02 -33.33
CA THR A 218 13.22 -27.13 -33.25
C THR A 218 13.35 -27.62 -31.81
N LEU A 219 13.54 -28.93 -31.62
CA LEU A 219 13.62 -29.58 -30.30
C LEU A 219 12.45 -29.22 -29.36
N LYS A 220 11.24 -29.10 -29.93
CA LYS A 220 10.01 -28.75 -29.21
C LYS A 220 9.78 -29.59 -27.95
N ASN A 221 10.05 -30.89 -28.01
CA ASN A 221 9.86 -31.80 -26.88
C ASN A 221 10.80 -31.53 -25.70
N ILE A 222 11.92 -30.84 -25.94
CA ILE A 222 12.91 -30.50 -24.92
C ILE A 222 12.65 -29.10 -24.39
N PHE A 223 12.53 -28.11 -25.28
CA PHE A 223 12.49 -26.71 -24.85
C PHE A 223 11.09 -26.13 -24.73
N ALA A 224 10.10 -26.60 -25.47
CA ALA A 224 8.79 -25.97 -25.44
C ALA A 224 8.00 -26.35 -24.19
N GLY A 225 7.38 -25.36 -23.55
CA GLY A 225 6.56 -25.57 -22.36
C GLY A 225 6.64 -24.41 -21.38
N ARG A 226 5.98 -24.59 -20.23
CA ARG A 226 6.00 -23.65 -19.12
C ARG A 226 7.24 -23.89 -18.25
N TYR A 227 7.94 -22.82 -17.92
CA TYR A 227 9.09 -22.81 -17.03
C TYR A 227 8.82 -21.90 -15.85
N GLU A 228 9.12 -22.41 -14.66
CA GLU A 228 9.25 -21.62 -13.43
C GLU A 228 10.73 -21.25 -13.26
N GLY A 229 11.00 -19.98 -13.01
CA GLY A 229 12.36 -19.48 -12.87
C GLY A 229 12.70 -19.10 -11.45
N ASN A 230 13.88 -19.51 -11.00
CA ASN A 230 14.46 -19.05 -9.74
C ASN A 230 15.83 -18.43 -10.03
N ILE A 231 16.00 -17.17 -9.62
CA ILE A 231 17.26 -16.44 -9.73
C ILE A 231 17.78 -16.22 -8.31
N SER A 232 18.99 -16.72 -8.05
CA SER A 232 19.68 -16.55 -6.77
C SER A 232 21.08 -15.98 -7.02
N GLY A 233 21.24 -14.69 -6.78
CA GLY A 233 22.47 -13.96 -7.13
C GLY A 233 22.69 -13.94 -8.64
N GLU A 234 23.79 -14.55 -9.08
CA GLU A 234 24.16 -14.65 -10.50
C GLU A 234 23.65 -15.95 -11.15
N GLN A 235 23.01 -16.86 -10.40
CA GLN A 235 22.55 -18.15 -10.89
C GLN A 235 21.07 -18.12 -11.25
N LEU A 236 20.73 -18.74 -12.37
CA LEU A 236 19.37 -18.94 -12.87
C LEU A 236 19.10 -20.43 -13.01
N THR A 237 17.94 -20.86 -12.51
CA THR A 237 17.37 -22.17 -12.80
C THR A 237 16.00 -22.00 -13.41
N LEU A 238 15.81 -22.46 -14.65
CA LEU A 238 14.50 -22.56 -15.29
C LEU A 238 14.06 -24.02 -15.26
N LYS A 239 12.91 -24.29 -14.63
CA LYS A 239 12.38 -25.65 -14.46
C LYS A 239 11.04 -25.82 -15.16
N SER A 240 10.98 -26.76 -16.07
CA SER A 240 9.77 -27.30 -16.70
C SER A 240 9.48 -28.71 -16.16
N LYS A 241 8.39 -29.33 -16.60
CA LYS A 241 8.01 -30.71 -16.26
C LYS A 241 9.07 -31.73 -16.69
N THR A 242 9.71 -31.49 -17.83
CA THR A 242 10.66 -32.43 -18.45
C THR A 242 12.09 -31.92 -18.46
N THR A 243 12.30 -30.61 -18.32
CA THR A 243 13.58 -29.98 -18.63
C THR A 243 13.96 -29.00 -17.53
N ILE A 244 15.22 -29.03 -17.12
CA ILE A 244 15.81 -28.05 -16.20
C ILE A 244 17.02 -27.42 -16.89
N ILE A 245 17.04 -26.09 -16.96
CA ILE A 245 18.12 -25.30 -17.51
C ILE A 245 18.80 -24.58 -16.35
N TYR A 246 20.09 -24.84 -16.18
CA TYR A 246 20.97 -24.15 -15.24
C TYR A 246 21.82 -23.17 -16.04
N ALA A 247 21.83 -21.93 -15.60
CA ALA A 247 22.58 -20.87 -16.24
C ALA A 247 23.11 -19.87 -15.20
N HIS A 248 24.11 -19.08 -15.59
CA HIS A 248 24.56 -17.94 -14.81
C HIS A 248 24.53 -16.67 -15.65
N ARG A 249 24.54 -15.51 -14.99
CA ARG A 249 24.57 -14.23 -15.68
C ARG A 249 25.87 -14.09 -16.46
N ASP A 250 25.74 -13.81 -17.75
CA ASP A 250 26.86 -13.49 -18.62
C ASP A 250 27.37 -12.08 -18.29
N ASN A 251 28.51 -12.02 -17.59
CA ASN A 251 29.15 -10.79 -17.17
C ASN A 251 30.23 -10.30 -18.15
N TYR A 252 30.38 -10.98 -19.30
CA TYR A 252 31.33 -10.57 -20.34
C TYR A 252 30.92 -9.22 -20.94
N ARG A 253 31.71 -8.18 -20.65
CA ARG A 253 31.56 -6.84 -21.25
C ARG A 253 32.77 -6.53 -22.11
N ILE A 254 32.55 -6.27 -23.40
CA ILE A 254 33.58 -5.69 -24.26
C ILE A 254 33.73 -4.22 -23.84
N ILE A 255 34.75 -3.94 -23.02
CA ILE A 255 35.15 -2.56 -22.73
C ILE A 255 36.01 -2.13 -23.91
N TYR A 256 35.44 -1.35 -24.83
CA TYR A 256 36.24 -0.65 -25.83
C TYR A 256 37.05 0.43 -25.11
N PRO A 257 38.40 0.35 -25.11
CA PRO A 257 39.20 1.48 -24.68
C PRO A 257 39.04 2.56 -25.75
N PHE A 258 38.31 3.63 -25.41
CA PHE A 258 38.43 4.90 -26.14
C PHE A 258 39.74 5.58 -25.75
#